data_AF-A0A061S0I7-F1
#
_entry.id   AF-A0A061S0I7-F1
#
_cell.length_a   1.000
_cell.length_b   1.000
_cell.length_c   1.000
_cell.angle_alpha   90.00
_cell.angle_beta   90.00
_cell.angle_gamma   90.00
#
_symmetry.space_group_name_H-M   'P 1'
#
loop_
_entity.id
_entity.type
_entity.pdbx_description
1 polymer ?
#
loop_
_entity_poly.entity_id
_entity_poly.type
_entity_poly.pdbx_seq_one_letter_code
_entity_poly.pdbx_strand_id
1 'polypeptide(L)'
;MYSSALCIQGYVSKSCRSVCLGLKHERRPKIGTGGILANPVNLVLSSRIGRGSTQSFRAGIRSDVLKTYAMSTDPQTVEVVWALDFDGMLCDSVGESAQTAWKAATKLWPGIFSSEESISKKADIIEGMRVARPVIETGYENIPMVRAMLEGTSPESMLKGWETMLPQLMEKYGLNRAEMVELFGSTRDEWIEQDLEGWLAPNRFYPGVTEATKTAFENPRGAMYIVTTKQARFTEALLRDMAGIPFPSDRIFSQTVSGRPKSEVLAMLMEQHPNAELRFFEDKMGTLEKIAQMEGMDPWKLFLVDWGYNTEEERERARASDRIALIGPDQYAALMAP
;
A
#
# COMPACT_ATOMS: atom_id res chain seq x y z
N MET A 1 -48.07 -18.71 28.63
CA MET A 1 -48.13 -20.16 28.34
C MET A 1 -47.20 -20.45 27.18
N TYR A 2 -46.33 -21.44 27.35
CA TYR A 2 -45.37 -21.91 26.35
C TYR A 2 -46.04 -22.30 25.03
N SER A 3 -45.40 -22.01 23.90
CA SER A 3 -45.26 -23.01 22.84
C SER A 3 -44.10 -22.68 21.91
N SER A 4 -43.07 -23.51 22.01
CA SER A 4 -42.03 -23.72 21.02
C SER A 4 -42.64 -24.30 19.73
N ALA A 5 -42.08 -23.96 18.57
CA ALA A 5 -42.15 -24.80 17.37
C ALA A 5 -40.92 -24.57 16.49
N LEU A 6 -40.11 -25.61 16.45
CA LEU A 6 -38.97 -25.85 15.58
C LEU A 6 -39.45 -26.57 14.29
N CYS A 7 -38.53 -26.70 13.31
CA CYS A 7 -38.58 -27.50 12.07
C CYS A 7 -39.26 -26.83 10.86
N ILE A 8 -38.63 -26.76 9.68
CA ILE A 8 -38.23 -27.88 8.78
C ILE A 8 -37.01 -27.45 7.91
N GLN A 9 -35.85 -28.12 7.99
CA GLN A 9 -35.19 -28.95 6.92
C GLN A 9 -35.48 -28.51 5.47
N GLY A 10 -34.56 -28.31 4.53
CA GLY A 10 -33.20 -28.81 4.33
C GLY A 10 -33.07 -29.18 2.83
N TYR A 11 -32.00 -28.77 2.14
CA TYR A 11 -31.53 -29.41 0.91
C TYR A 11 -30.03 -29.13 0.73
N VAL A 12 -29.21 -30.14 1.02
CA VAL A 12 -27.79 -30.20 0.65
C VAL A 12 -27.64 -31.42 -0.26
N SER A 13 -27.26 -31.17 -1.52
CA SER A 13 -26.94 -32.20 -2.49
C SER A 13 -25.48 -32.65 -2.32
N LYS A 14 -25.29 -33.98 -2.32
CA LYS A 14 -24.01 -34.67 -2.13
C LYS A 14 -23.30 -34.94 -3.46
N SER A 15 -21.98 -35.04 -3.34
CA SER A 15 -21.11 -36.08 -3.90
C SER A 15 -20.19 -35.67 -5.05
N CYS A 16 -18.89 -35.67 -4.77
CA CYS A 16 -17.94 -36.41 -5.60
C CYS A 16 -16.86 -37.05 -4.71
N ARG A 17 -16.54 -38.32 -5.01
CA ARG A 17 -15.75 -39.24 -4.19
C ARG A 17 -14.25 -39.09 -4.44
N SER A 18 -13.52 -39.34 -3.36
CA SER A 18 -12.09 -39.62 -3.28
C SER A 18 -11.64 -40.77 -4.19
N VAL A 19 -10.49 -40.60 -4.85
CA VAL A 19 -9.66 -41.70 -5.38
C VAL A 19 -8.28 -41.55 -4.75
N CYS A 20 -7.99 -42.44 -3.80
CA CYS A 20 -6.64 -42.74 -3.32
C CYS A 20 -6.11 -43.93 -4.12
N LEU A 21 -4.94 -43.77 -4.74
CA LEU A 21 -4.08 -44.87 -5.18
C LEU A 21 -2.69 -44.61 -4.62
N GLY A 22 -2.25 -45.52 -3.76
CA GLY A 22 -0.92 -45.49 -3.15
C GLY A 22 0.12 -46.17 -4.03
N LEU A 23 1.36 -45.72 -3.87
CA LEU A 23 2.56 -46.52 -4.13
C LEU A 23 3.55 -46.34 -2.97
N LYS A 24 4.13 -47.48 -2.56
CA LYS A 24 4.99 -47.69 -1.39
C LYS A 24 6.47 -47.53 -1.75
N HIS A 25 7.26 -47.23 -0.70
CA HIS A 25 8.70 -47.49 -0.46
C HIS A 25 9.70 -46.70 -1.35
N GLU A 26 10.78 -46.09 -0.82
CA GLU A 26 11.81 -46.64 0.07
C GLU A 26 12.57 -45.59 0.94
N ARG A 27 12.92 -46.03 2.16
CA ARG A 27 14.15 -45.84 2.96
C ARG A 27 14.81 -44.45 3.12
N ARG A 28 14.79 -43.97 4.38
CA ARG A 28 15.78 -43.05 4.97
C ARG A 28 17.01 -43.81 5.52
N PRO A 29 18.16 -43.15 5.67
CA PRO A 29 19.01 -43.35 6.83
C PRO A 29 19.14 -42.08 7.70
N LYS A 30 19.21 -42.31 9.02
CA LYS A 30 19.55 -41.34 10.07
C LYS A 30 21.08 -41.31 10.26
N ILE A 31 21.65 -40.12 10.35
CA ILE A 31 22.92 -39.77 11.05
C ILE A 31 22.65 -38.31 11.51
N GLY A 32 22.91 -37.81 12.71
CA GLY A 32 23.76 -38.17 13.84
C GLY A 32 24.20 -36.82 14.43
N THR A 33 23.99 -36.64 15.72
CA THR A 33 24.27 -35.45 16.54
C THR A 33 25.72 -34.95 16.47
N GLY A 34 25.95 -33.63 16.50
CA GLY A 34 27.27 -33.03 16.70
C GLY A 34 27.21 -31.50 16.72
N GLY A 35 27.72 -30.87 17.78
CA GLY A 35 27.53 -29.45 18.07
C GLY A 35 28.59 -28.50 17.48
N ILE A 36 28.23 -27.21 17.53
CA ILE A 36 29.04 -26.00 17.81
C ILE A 36 30.35 -25.80 17.01
N LEU A 37 30.43 -24.76 16.17
CA LEU A 37 31.36 -23.62 16.30
C LEU A 37 31.27 -22.65 15.11
N ALA A 38 31.68 -21.42 15.40
CA ALA A 38 31.43 -20.20 14.68
C ALA A 38 32.39 -19.88 13.50
N ASN A 39 31.95 -18.87 12.76
CA ASN A 39 32.66 -17.90 11.92
C ASN A 39 32.87 -18.14 10.41
N PRO A 40 32.63 -17.10 9.58
CA PRO A 40 32.58 -17.20 8.12
C PRO A 40 33.95 -17.04 7.48
N VAL A 41 34.22 -17.87 6.47
CA VAL A 41 35.39 -17.75 5.60
C VAL A 41 35.02 -16.88 4.40
N ASN A 42 35.75 -15.78 4.24
CA ASN A 42 35.83 -14.98 3.02
C ASN A 42 36.16 -15.88 1.82
N LEU A 43 35.28 -15.96 0.83
CA LEU A 43 35.60 -16.53 -0.48
C LEU A 43 35.55 -15.43 -1.54
N VAL A 44 36.73 -14.90 -1.85
CA VAL A 44 36.98 -14.10 -3.06
C VAL A 44 37.16 -15.09 -4.20
N LEU A 45 36.25 -15.09 -5.17
CA LEU A 45 36.45 -15.74 -6.46
C LEU A 45 36.49 -14.67 -7.55
N SER A 46 37.70 -14.50 -8.09
CA SER A 46 37.99 -13.75 -9.30
C SER A 46 37.77 -14.68 -10.51
N SER A 47 36.94 -14.26 -11.46
CA SER A 47 37.03 -14.72 -12.85
C SER A 47 36.59 -13.60 -13.79
N ARG A 48 37.53 -13.18 -14.64
CA ARG A 48 37.31 -12.23 -15.74
C ARG A 48 36.59 -12.91 -16.91
N ILE A 49 35.72 -12.14 -17.56
CA ILE A 49 35.59 -11.88 -19.02
C ILE A 49 34.10 -11.83 -19.41
N GLY A 50 33.68 -10.68 -19.94
CA GLY A 50 32.42 -10.49 -20.65
C GLY A 50 32.04 -9.01 -20.72
N ARG A 51 32.42 -8.33 -21.81
CA ARG A 51 32.04 -6.94 -22.07
C ARG A 51 30.52 -6.85 -22.28
N GLY A 52 29.85 -6.09 -21.44
CA GLY A 52 28.50 -5.59 -21.64
C GLY A 52 28.38 -4.31 -20.82
N SER A 53 28.15 -3.18 -21.48
CA SER A 53 28.04 -1.87 -20.86
C SER A 53 26.76 -1.76 -20.03
N THR A 54 26.82 -2.15 -18.76
CA THR A 54 25.84 -1.73 -17.75
C THR A 54 26.33 -0.42 -17.15
N GLN A 55 25.78 0.68 -17.64
CA GLN A 55 25.98 2.00 -17.04
C GLN A 55 25.22 2.00 -15.71
N SER A 56 25.93 1.69 -14.61
CA SER A 56 25.35 1.73 -13.27
C SER A 56 25.04 3.18 -12.92
N PHE A 57 23.76 3.54 -12.83
CA PHE A 57 23.34 4.75 -12.14
C PHE A 57 23.62 4.58 -10.64
N ARG A 58 24.83 4.96 -10.21
CA ARG A 58 25.10 5.27 -8.81
C ARG A 58 24.71 6.72 -8.58
N ALA A 59 23.46 6.95 -8.19
CA ALA A 59 23.11 8.17 -7.46
C ALA A 59 23.87 8.11 -6.12
N GLY A 60 24.92 8.92 -6.00
CA GLY A 60 25.77 8.94 -4.83
C GLY A 60 25.07 9.60 -3.64
N ILE A 61 24.32 8.81 -2.88
CA ILE A 61 24.01 9.18 -1.48
C ILE A 61 25.32 8.98 -0.71
N ARG A 62 25.88 10.08 -0.16
CA ARG A 62 27.10 10.04 0.65
C ARG A 62 26.93 9.03 1.79
N SER A 63 27.91 8.15 2.00
CA SER A 63 27.90 7.13 3.07
C SER A 63 27.67 7.72 4.47
N ASP A 64 27.99 8.99 4.63
CA ASP A 64 27.85 9.74 5.88
C ASP A 64 26.38 10.09 6.16
N VAL A 65 25.53 10.19 5.14
CA VAL A 65 24.08 10.39 5.29
C VAL A 65 23.42 9.09 5.74
N LEU A 66 23.78 7.95 5.14
CA LEU A 66 23.24 6.63 5.51
C LEU A 66 23.60 6.21 6.95
N LYS A 67 24.75 6.65 7.48
CA LYS A 67 25.15 6.37 8.87
C LYS A 67 24.32 7.13 9.91
N THR A 68 23.77 8.29 9.58
CA THR A 68 22.95 9.08 10.53
C THR A 68 21.53 8.55 10.65
N TYR A 69 21.00 7.92 9.59
CA TYR A 69 19.63 7.38 9.57
C TYR A 69 19.51 5.92 10.03
N ALA A 70 20.62 5.22 10.24
CA ALA A 70 20.65 3.94 10.93
C ALA A 70 20.53 4.13 12.46
N MET A 71 19.52 4.88 12.92
CA MET A 71 19.14 4.86 14.31
C MET A 71 18.33 3.56 14.53
N SER A 72 19.08 2.49 14.85
CA SER A 72 18.56 1.36 15.61
C SER A 72 18.09 1.91 16.94
N THR A 73 16.87 2.42 16.99
CA THR A 73 16.23 2.82 18.24
C THR A 73 16.04 1.55 19.04
N ASP A 74 16.67 1.48 20.22
CA ASP A 74 16.37 0.42 21.18
C ASP A 74 14.86 0.50 21.45
N PRO A 75 14.08 -0.57 21.19
CA PRO A 75 12.63 -0.55 21.41
C PRO A 75 12.24 -0.16 22.84
N GLN A 76 13.14 -0.31 23.82
CA GLN A 76 12.93 0.11 25.21
C GLN A 76 12.97 1.64 25.40
N THR A 77 13.48 2.39 24.42
CA THR A 77 13.68 3.85 24.46
C THR A 77 12.73 4.63 23.56
N VAL A 78 11.89 3.92 22.78
CA VAL A 78 10.88 4.52 21.92
C VAL A 78 9.69 4.96 22.77
N GLU A 79 9.42 6.26 22.78
CA GLU A 79 8.29 6.87 23.50
C GLU A 79 7.04 6.94 22.62
N VAL A 80 7.20 6.99 21.29
CA VAL A 80 6.10 7.13 20.33
C VAL A 80 6.35 6.35 19.04
N VAL A 81 5.31 5.68 18.55
CA VAL A 81 5.28 5.03 17.24
C VAL A 81 4.28 5.77 16.35
N TRP A 82 4.76 6.21 15.19
CA TRP A 82 3.91 6.74 14.12
C TRP A 82 3.82 5.72 12.99
N ALA A 83 2.63 5.16 12.80
CA ALA A 83 2.31 4.38 11.61
C ALA A 83 1.51 5.26 10.65
N LEU A 84 1.97 5.40 9.41
CA LEU A 84 1.40 6.30 8.41
C LEU A 84 0.96 5.50 7.20
N ASP A 85 -0.26 5.70 6.70
CA ASP A 85 -0.49 5.45 5.29
C ASP A 85 0.35 6.40 4.42
N PHE A 86 0.45 6.09 3.13
CA PHE A 86 1.23 6.87 2.19
C PHE A 86 0.38 7.63 1.16
N ASP A 87 -0.48 6.91 0.42
CA ASP A 87 -1.19 7.49 -0.74
C ASP A 87 -2.47 8.20 -0.27
N GLY A 88 -2.50 9.52 -0.37
CA GLY A 88 -3.57 10.37 0.16
C GLY A 88 -3.29 10.91 1.56
N MET A 89 -2.33 10.31 2.28
CA MET A 89 -1.89 10.79 3.58
C MET A 89 -0.62 11.64 3.46
N LEU A 90 0.49 11.07 2.99
CA LEU A 90 1.75 11.79 2.76
C LEU A 90 1.86 12.34 1.35
N CYS A 91 1.40 11.57 0.37
CA CYS A 91 1.55 11.86 -1.05
C CYS A 91 0.21 11.84 -1.76
N ASP A 92 -0.15 12.95 -2.39
CA ASP A 92 -1.17 12.99 -3.42
C ASP A 92 -0.60 12.37 -4.71
N SER A 93 -0.81 11.07 -4.89
CA SER A 93 -0.36 10.30 -6.04
C SER A 93 -1.42 10.12 -7.13
N VAL A 94 -2.58 10.80 -7.06
CA VAL A 94 -3.71 10.52 -7.97
C VAL A 94 -3.38 10.86 -9.42
N GLY A 95 -2.59 11.91 -9.63
CA GLY A 95 -2.13 12.31 -10.96
C GLY A 95 -1.24 11.24 -11.60
N GLU A 96 -0.36 10.63 -10.82
CA GLU A 96 0.48 9.52 -11.24
C GLU A 96 -0.37 8.27 -11.51
N SER A 97 -1.23 7.87 -10.56
CA SER A 97 -1.99 6.62 -10.68
C SER A 97 -2.97 6.64 -11.85
N ALA A 98 -3.58 7.80 -12.14
CA ALA A 98 -4.45 7.97 -13.30
C ALA A 98 -3.67 7.84 -14.63
N GLN A 99 -2.48 8.42 -14.70
CA GLN A 99 -1.63 8.30 -15.89
C GLN A 99 -1.08 6.89 -16.08
N THR A 100 -0.67 6.23 -15.00
CA THR A 100 -0.26 4.83 -15.01
C THR A 100 -1.41 3.94 -15.49
N ALA A 101 -2.64 4.18 -15.02
CA ALA A 101 -3.81 3.45 -15.49
C ALA A 101 -4.08 3.65 -16.98
N TRP A 102 -3.99 4.88 -17.48
CA TRP A 102 -4.11 5.15 -18.91
C TRP A 102 -3.04 4.41 -19.74
N LYS A 103 -1.79 4.43 -19.29
CA LYS A 103 -0.67 3.71 -19.94
C LYS A 103 -0.92 2.20 -19.94
N ALA A 104 -1.30 1.63 -18.79
CA ALA A 104 -1.62 0.22 -18.64
C ALA A 104 -2.82 -0.20 -19.51
N ALA A 105 -3.88 0.60 -19.54
CA ALA A 105 -5.05 0.39 -20.36
C ALA A 105 -4.74 0.49 -21.86
N THR A 106 -3.79 1.35 -22.26
CA THR A 106 -3.30 1.41 -23.65
C THR A 106 -2.59 0.13 -24.08
N LYS A 107 -1.80 -0.49 -23.17
CA LYS A 107 -1.17 -1.80 -23.42
C LYS A 107 -2.21 -2.91 -23.53
N LEU A 108 -3.22 -2.88 -22.66
CA LEU A 108 -4.22 -3.95 -22.54
C LEU A 108 -5.29 -3.88 -23.64
N TRP A 109 -5.68 -2.67 -24.05
CA TRP A 109 -6.73 -2.43 -25.03
C TRP A 109 -6.30 -1.36 -26.06
N PRO A 110 -5.26 -1.63 -26.87
CA PRO A 110 -4.74 -0.64 -27.83
C PRO A 110 -5.80 -0.18 -28.85
N GLY A 111 -6.67 -1.08 -29.30
CA GLY A 111 -7.76 -0.75 -30.22
C GLY A 111 -8.81 0.21 -29.64
N ILE A 112 -8.86 0.38 -28.33
CA ILE A 112 -9.74 1.33 -27.64
C ILE A 112 -8.97 2.62 -27.37
N PHE A 113 -7.85 2.52 -26.63
CA PHE A 113 -7.15 3.66 -26.04
C PHE A 113 -6.22 4.41 -27.00
N SER A 114 -5.86 3.84 -28.17
CA SER A 114 -4.98 4.50 -29.16
C SER A 114 -5.75 5.28 -30.24
N SER A 115 -7.09 5.29 -30.19
CA SER A 115 -7.90 6.09 -31.11
C SER A 115 -7.79 7.58 -30.82
N GLU A 116 -7.86 8.44 -31.86
CA GLU A 116 -7.86 9.90 -31.69
C GLU A 116 -8.99 10.39 -30.78
N GLU A 117 -10.17 9.74 -30.86
CA GLU A 117 -11.30 10.04 -29.98
C GLU A 117 -10.99 9.74 -28.50
N SER A 118 -10.29 8.63 -28.21
CA SER A 118 -9.94 8.33 -26.83
C SER A 118 -8.86 9.27 -26.31
N ILE A 119 -7.85 9.56 -27.14
CA ILE A 119 -6.78 10.48 -26.79
C ILE A 119 -7.33 11.88 -26.48
N SER A 120 -8.32 12.36 -27.23
CA SER A 120 -8.92 13.68 -26.98
C SER A 120 -9.67 13.76 -25.65
N LYS A 121 -10.22 12.65 -25.15
CA LYS A 121 -10.91 12.55 -23.85
C LYS A 121 -9.98 12.33 -22.65
N LYS A 122 -8.69 12.07 -22.87
CA LYS A 122 -7.75 11.65 -21.82
C LYS A 122 -7.70 12.64 -20.64
N ALA A 123 -7.64 13.94 -20.92
CA ALA A 123 -7.54 14.95 -19.88
C ALA A 123 -8.77 14.95 -18.97
N ASP A 124 -9.97 14.93 -19.55
CA ASP A 124 -11.24 14.91 -18.83
C ASP A 124 -11.40 13.63 -18.01
N ILE A 125 -10.97 12.48 -18.54
CA ILE A 125 -11.00 11.21 -17.82
C ILE A 125 -10.05 11.24 -16.62
N ILE A 126 -8.82 11.75 -16.79
CA ILE A 126 -7.87 11.87 -15.67
C ILE A 126 -8.44 12.75 -14.56
N GLU A 127 -9.15 13.83 -14.91
CA GLU A 127 -9.81 14.68 -13.92
C GLU A 127 -10.98 13.96 -13.24
N GLY A 128 -11.78 13.22 -14.00
CA GLY A 128 -12.83 12.35 -13.46
C GLY A 128 -12.29 11.33 -12.47
N MET A 129 -11.11 10.75 -12.72
CA MET A 129 -10.45 9.83 -11.79
C MET A 129 -10.02 10.52 -10.48
N ARG A 130 -9.74 11.83 -10.49
CA ARG A 130 -9.50 12.57 -9.23
C ARG A 130 -10.75 12.62 -8.38
N VAL A 131 -11.90 12.89 -8.99
CA VAL A 131 -13.20 12.90 -8.31
C VAL A 131 -13.52 11.52 -7.74
N ALA A 132 -13.25 10.44 -8.49
CA ALA A 132 -13.52 9.07 -8.05
C ALA A 132 -12.42 8.46 -7.15
N ARG A 133 -11.30 9.16 -6.90
CA ARG A 133 -10.19 8.62 -6.09
C ARG A 133 -10.59 8.11 -4.70
N PRO A 134 -11.60 8.68 -4.01
CA PRO A 134 -12.04 8.19 -2.71
C PRO A 134 -12.47 6.72 -2.68
N VAL A 135 -12.95 6.14 -3.79
CA VAL A 135 -13.38 4.73 -3.80
C VAL A 135 -12.27 3.72 -4.06
N ILE A 136 -11.08 4.16 -4.49
CA ILE A 136 -9.97 3.26 -4.82
C ILE A 136 -9.25 2.80 -3.54
N GLU A 137 -9.21 1.48 -3.31
CA GLU A 137 -8.43 0.87 -2.22
C GLU A 137 -7.02 0.47 -2.67
N THR A 138 -6.93 -0.10 -3.88
CA THR A 138 -5.67 -0.62 -4.44
C THR A 138 -5.41 -0.12 -5.84
N GLY A 139 -4.13 0.09 -6.18
CA GLY A 139 -3.73 0.79 -7.40
C GLY A 139 -4.29 0.18 -8.70
N TYR A 140 -4.41 -1.15 -8.78
CA TYR A 140 -4.87 -1.83 -10.00
C TYR A 140 -6.30 -1.47 -10.41
N GLU A 141 -7.14 -1.07 -9.46
CA GLU A 141 -8.54 -0.71 -9.69
C GLU A 141 -8.68 0.50 -10.61
N ASN A 142 -7.64 1.33 -10.72
CA ASN A 142 -7.60 2.43 -11.67
C ASN A 142 -7.68 1.95 -13.14
N ILE A 143 -7.26 0.72 -13.46
CA ILE A 143 -7.29 0.17 -14.82
C ILE A 143 -8.73 -0.08 -15.31
N PRO A 144 -9.60 -0.84 -14.62
CA PRO A 144 -11.00 -0.94 -15.02
C PRO A 144 -11.73 0.40 -14.89
N MET A 145 -11.37 1.26 -13.93
CA MET A 145 -11.95 2.60 -13.78
C MET A 145 -11.74 3.48 -15.02
N VAL A 146 -10.50 3.60 -15.50
CA VAL A 146 -10.19 4.46 -16.65
C VAL A 146 -10.93 4.01 -17.91
N ARG A 147 -11.09 2.69 -18.10
CA ARG A 147 -11.88 2.14 -19.20
C ARG A 147 -13.37 2.39 -19.03
N ALA A 148 -13.92 2.20 -17.84
CA ALA A 148 -15.33 2.46 -17.57
C ALA A 148 -15.70 3.93 -17.79
N MET A 149 -14.82 4.87 -17.40
CA MET A 149 -15.00 6.30 -17.67
C MET A 149 -14.96 6.61 -19.17
N LEU A 150 -14.02 6.01 -19.90
CA LEU A 150 -13.94 6.14 -21.36
C LEU A 150 -15.21 5.61 -22.06
N GLU A 151 -15.81 4.55 -21.51
CA GLU A 151 -17.09 3.97 -21.95
C GLU A 151 -18.34 4.75 -21.46
N GLY A 152 -18.16 5.87 -20.75
CA GLY A 152 -19.23 6.79 -20.36
C GLY A 152 -19.73 6.67 -18.91
N THR A 153 -19.06 5.90 -18.06
CA THR A 153 -19.40 5.84 -16.63
C THR A 153 -18.95 7.10 -15.92
N SER A 154 -19.86 7.78 -15.22
CA SER A 154 -19.54 9.04 -14.53
C SER A 154 -18.79 8.81 -13.20
N PRO A 155 -17.91 9.73 -12.77
CA PRO A 155 -17.25 9.65 -11.47
C PRO A 155 -18.23 9.58 -10.29
N GLU A 156 -19.36 10.30 -10.36
CA GLU A 156 -20.39 10.30 -9.32
C GLU A 156 -21.07 8.93 -9.17
N SER A 157 -21.21 8.21 -10.29
CA SER A 157 -21.75 6.84 -10.27
C SER A 157 -20.76 5.88 -9.61
N MET A 158 -19.46 6.09 -9.83
CA MET A 158 -18.41 5.30 -9.18
C MET A 158 -18.38 5.59 -7.68
N LEU A 159 -18.41 6.86 -7.26
CA LEU A 159 -18.45 7.24 -5.85
C LEU A 159 -19.59 6.55 -5.07
N LYS A 160 -20.74 6.35 -5.71
CA LYS A 160 -21.92 5.74 -5.08
C LYS A 160 -21.91 4.21 -5.06
N GLY A 161 -21.13 3.55 -5.92
CA GLY A 161 -21.35 2.14 -6.22
C GLY A 161 -20.12 1.34 -6.64
N TRP A 162 -18.91 1.85 -6.41
CA TRP A 162 -17.68 1.21 -6.88
C TRP A 162 -17.50 -0.22 -6.39
N GLU A 163 -17.81 -0.51 -5.11
CA GLU A 163 -17.68 -1.86 -4.53
C GLU A 163 -18.50 -2.91 -5.31
N THR A 164 -19.66 -2.51 -5.86
CA THR A 164 -20.49 -3.38 -6.70
C THR A 164 -20.06 -3.35 -8.17
N MET A 165 -19.61 -2.19 -8.66
CA MET A 165 -19.20 -1.99 -10.04
C MET A 165 -17.90 -2.72 -10.38
N LEU A 166 -16.90 -2.67 -9.50
CA LEU A 166 -15.57 -3.23 -9.75
C LEU A 166 -15.62 -4.73 -10.10
N PRO A 167 -16.28 -5.62 -9.33
CA PRO A 167 -16.39 -7.03 -9.70
C PRO A 167 -17.03 -7.24 -11.08
N GLN A 168 -18.08 -6.48 -11.41
CA GLN A 168 -18.78 -6.56 -12.69
C GLN A 168 -17.90 -6.09 -13.85
N LEU A 169 -17.11 -5.02 -13.67
CA LEU A 169 -16.15 -4.55 -14.66
C LEU A 169 -15.02 -5.53 -14.86
N MET A 170 -14.49 -6.13 -13.78
CA MET A 170 -13.46 -7.15 -13.85
C MET A 170 -13.95 -8.36 -14.66
N GLU A 171 -15.19 -8.81 -14.45
CA GLU A 171 -15.80 -9.88 -15.25
C GLU A 171 -16.04 -9.45 -16.71
N LYS A 172 -16.70 -8.30 -16.93
CA LYS A 172 -17.02 -7.75 -18.25
C LYS A 172 -15.77 -7.61 -19.12
N TYR A 173 -14.66 -7.20 -18.53
CA TYR A 173 -13.40 -6.96 -19.24
C TYR A 173 -12.46 -8.17 -19.24
N GLY A 174 -12.85 -9.28 -18.61
CA GLY A 174 -12.05 -10.51 -18.56
C GLY A 174 -10.75 -10.35 -17.78
N LEU A 175 -10.76 -9.62 -16.67
CA LEU A 175 -9.58 -9.24 -15.90
C LEU A 175 -9.36 -10.15 -14.70
N ASN A 176 -8.10 -10.50 -14.46
CA ASN A 176 -7.67 -11.13 -13.23
C ASN A 176 -6.99 -10.11 -12.29
N ARG A 177 -7.32 -10.16 -11.00
CA ARG A 177 -6.74 -9.25 -10.01
C ARG A 177 -5.21 -9.30 -9.95
N ALA A 178 -4.62 -10.49 -9.94
CA ALA A 178 -3.16 -10.64 -9.83
C ALA A 178 -2.45 -10.08 -11.07
N GLU A 179 -3.00 -10.35 -12.26
CA GLU A 179 -2.49 -9.79 -13.51
C GLU A 179 -2.60 -8.27 -13.55
N MET A 180 -3.69 -7.68 -13.03
CA MET A 180 -3.85 -6.23 -12.98
C MET A 180 -2.91 -5.57 -11.97
N VAL A 181 -2.65 -6.20 -10.82
CA VAL A 181 -1.63 -5.74 -9.87
C VAL A 181 -0.25 -5.74 -10.52
N GLU A 182 0.10 -6.81 -11.24
CA GLU A 182 1.37 -6.91 -11.95
C GLU A 182 1.48 -5.88 -13.07
N LEU A 183 0.47 -5.78 -13.95
CA LEU A 183 0.44 -4.82 -15.06
C LEU A 183 0.56 -3.38 -14.59
N PHE A 184 -0.13 -3.03 -13.51
CA PHE A 184 -0.07 -1.69 -12.94
C PHE A 184 1.32 -1.39 -12.35
N GLY A 185 1.91 -2.37 -11.65
CA GLY A 185 3.27 -2.27 -11.12
C GLY A 185 4.32 -2.14 -12.21
N SER A 186 4.34 -3.05 -13.18
CA SER A 186 5.34 -3.05 -14.27
C SER A 186 5.22 -1.82 -15.16
N THR A 187 4.01 -1.29 -15.36
CA THR A 187 3.82 -0.03 -16.11
C THR A 187 4.49 1.16 -15.40
N ARG A 188 4.50 1.19 -14.06
CA ARG A 188 5.26 2.20 -13.32
C ARG A 188 6.75 1.95 -13.41
N ASP A 189 7.19 0.70 -13.28
CA ASP A 189 8.61 0.35 -13.37
C ASP A 189 9.21 0.77 -14.71
N GLU A 190 8.52 0.45 -15.81
CA GLU A 190 8.92 0.87 -17.16
C GLU A 190 8.94 2.41 -17.29
N TRP A 191 7.96 3.11 -16.70
CA TRP A 191 7.94 4.56 -16.74
C TRP A 191 9.10 5.16 -15.94
N ILE A 192 9.38 4.65 -14.75
CA ILE A 192 10.52 5.07 -13.92
C ILE A 192 11.85 4.81 -14.63
N GLU A 193 12.01 3.65 -15.27
CA GLU A 193 13.22 3.29 -16.01
C GLU A 193 13.47 4.23 -17.20
N GLN A 194 12.40 4.64 -17.89
CA GLN A 194 12.49 5.51 -19.07
C GLN A 194 12.58 6.99 -18.71
N ASP A 195 11.85 7.44 -17.69
CA ASP A 195 11.61 8.83 -17.36
C ASP A 195 11.17 8.98 -15.89
N LEU A 196 12.15 8.91 -14.98
CA LEU A 196 11.91 9.12 -13.55
C LEU A 196 11.28 10.50 -13.27
N GLU A 197 11.78 11.57 -13.90
CA GLU A 197 11.27 12.92 -13.68
C GLU A 197 9.81 13.04 -14.10
N GLY A 198 9.44 12.47 -15.25
CA GLY A 198 8.04 12.43 -15.70
C GLY A 198 7.14 11.57 -14.82
N TRP A 199 7.66 10.49 -14.21
CA TRP A 199 6.90 9.71 -13.22
C TRP A 199 6.72 10.46 -11.90
N LEU A 200 7.72 11.22 -11.46
CA LEU A 200 7.67 12.02 -10.22
C LEU A 200 6.75 13.24 -10.36
N ALA A 201 6.82 13.96 -11.48
CA ALA A 201 6.11 15.22 -11.74
C ALA A 201 4.61 15.25 -11.41
N PRO A 202 3.80 14.19 -11.66
CA PRO A 202 2.38 14.21 -11.34
C PRO A 202 2.03 13.83 -9.90
N ASN A 203 3.02 13.58 -9.04
CA ASN A 203 2.83 13.40 -7.60
C ASN A 203 3.01 14.73 -6.87
N ARG A 204 2.40 14.85 -5.69
CA ARG A 204 2.57 16.02 -4.83
C ARG A 204 2.58 15.60 -3.37
N PHE A 205 3.53 16.11 -2.60
CA PHE A 205 3.50 16.02 -1.15
C PHE A 205 2.71 17.20 -0.56
N TYR A 206 2.02 16.97 0.56
CA TYR A 206 1.21 18.00 1.20
C TYR A 206 2.11 18.99 1.97
N PRO A 207 1.98 20.31 1.74
CA PRO A 207 2.74 21.33 2.48
C PRO A 207 2.46 21.26 3.98
N GLY A 208 3.49 21.42 4.82
CA GLY A 208 3.41 21.34 6.27
C GLY A 208 3.42 19.90 6.81
N VAL A 209 2.75 18.98 6.12
CA VAL A 209 2.73 17.54 6.48
C VAL A 209 4.12 16.93 6.30
N THR A 210 4.80 17.25 5.20
CA THR A 210 6.12 16.66 4.87
C THR A 210 7.19 17.13 5.84
N GLU A 211 7.18 18.41 6.19
CA GLU A 211 8.12 19.03 7.13
C GLU A 211 7.93 18.49 8.55
N ALA A 212 6.67 18.34 8.99
CA ALA A 212 6.35 17.71 10.27
C ALA A 212 6.81 16.24 10.30
N THR A 213 6.56 15.49 9.23
CA THR A 213 6.97 14.08 9.10
C THR A 213 8.49 13.96 9.16
N LYS A 214 9.22 14.82 8.45
CA LYS A 214 10.68 14.84 8.47
C LYS A 214 11.24 15.15 9.87
N THR A 215 10.66 16.12 10.55
CA THR A 215 11.05 16.48 11.93
C THR A 215 10.83 15.31 12.89
N ALA A 216 9.67 14.65 12.81
CA ALA A 216 9.37 13.47 13.61
C ALA A 216 10.29 12.29 13.29
N PHE A 217 10.62 12.10 12.01
CA PHE A 217 11.51 11.03 11.56
C PHE A 217 12.95 11.16 12.08
N GLU A 218 13.41 12.39 12.34
CA GLU A 218 14.72 12.67 12.92
C GLU A 218 14.75 12.53 14.46
N ASN A 219 13.60 12.29 15.11
CA ASN A 219 13.51 12.16 16.57
C ASN A 219 14.07 10.79 17.06
N PRO A 220 15.12 10.76 17.89
CA PRO A 220 15.70 9.51 18.38
C PRO A 220 14.79 8.72 19.34
N ARG A 221 13.74 9.35 19.90
CA ARG A 221 12.76 8.71 20.78
C ARG A 221 11.48 8.29 20.07
N GLY A 222 11.43 8.47 18.75
CA GLY A 222 10.29 8.09 17.93
C GLY A 222 10.64 6.97 16.95
N ALA A 223 9.66 6.14 16.64
CA ALA A 223 9.77 5.13 15.59
C ALA A 223 8.67 5.36 14.54
N MET A 224 9.07 5.60 13.29
CA MET A 224 8.14 5.83 12.19
C MET A 224 8.10 4.64 11.24
N TYR A 225 6.91 4.30 10.79
CA TYR A 225 6.63 3.22 9.85
C TYR A 225 5.64 3.67 8.79
N ILE A 226 5.83 3.21 7.56
CA ILE A 226 4.82 3.34 6.51
C ILE A 226 4.04 2.04 6.43
N VAL A 227 2.71 2.12 6.49
CA VAL A 227 1.79 0.98 6.42
C VAL A 227 0.78 1.25 5.30
N THR A 228 1.06 0.76 4.10
CA THR A 228 0.39 1.18 2.86
C THR A 228 -0.07 0.03 1.98
N THR A 229 -1.03 0.27 1.10
CA THR A 229 -1.38 -0.64 -0.01
C THR A 229 -0.52 -0.40 -1.25
N LYS A 230 0.25 0.70 -1.33
CA LYS A 230 1.20 0.94 -2.43
C LYS A 230 2.33 -0.08 -2.39
N GLN A 231 2.87 -0.48 -3.55
CA GLN A 231 4.07 -1.32 -3.59
C GLN A 231 5.27 -0.54 -3.04
N ALA A 232 6.03 -1.14 -2.12
CA ALA A 232 7.02 -0.46 -1.28
C ALA A 232 8.07 0.33 -2.08
N ARG A 233 8.55 -0.19 -3.22
CA ARG A 233 9.57 0.47 -4.05
C ARG A 233 9.14 1.84 -4.59
N PHE A 234 7.84 2.05 -4.84
CA PHE A 234 7.34 3.35 -5.28
C PHE A 234 7.26 4.35 -4.13
N THR A 235 6.84 3.89 -2.96
CA THR A 235 6.86 4.69 -1.72
C THR A 235 8.29 5.13 -1.40
N GLU A 236 9.25 4.20 -1.47
CA GLU A 236 10.66 4.49 -1.24
C GLU A 236 11.21 5.53 -2.21
N ALA A 237 10.92 5.38 -3.51
CA ALA A 237 11.33 6.35 -4.53
C ALA A 237 10.75 7.75 -4.25
N LEU A 238 9.45 7.86 -3.95
CA LEU A 238 8.81 9.15 -3.66
C LEU A 238 9.35 9.81 -2.39
N LEU A 239 9.55 9.05 -1.31
CA LEU A 239 10.13 9.57 -0.07
C LEU A 239 11.56 10.07 -0.29
N ARG A 240 12.38 9.29 -1.01
CA ARG A 240 13.77 9.67 -1.29
C ARG A 240 13.86 10.88 -2.23
N ASP A 241 13.18 10.80 -3.37
CA ASP A 241 13.42 11.70 -4.50
C ASP A 241 12.55 12.97 -4.45
N MET A 242 11.46 13.00 -3.67
CA MET A 242 10.62 14.20 -3.50
C MET A 242 10.60 14.74 -2.08
N ALA A 243 10.49 13.89 -1.06
CA ALA A 243 10.44 14.34 0.33
C ALA A 243 11.83 14.52 0.97
N GLY A 244 12.88 13.97 0.34
CA GLY A 244 14.23 13.96 0.90
C GLY A 244 14.33 13.19 2.22
N ILE A 245 13.47 12.19 2.42
CA ILE A 245 13.42 11.33 3.60
C ILE A 245 13.98 9.96 3.17
N PRO A 246 15.22 9.60 3.58
CA PRO A 246 15.81 8.30 3.27
C PRO A 246 15.22 7.21 4.17
N PHE A 247 13.97 6.85 3.90
CA PHE A 247 13.19 5.95 4.74
C PHE A 247 13.70 4.50 4.63
N PRO A 248 14.01 3.82 5.75
CA PRO A 248 14.46 2.43 5.73
C PRO A 248 13.42 1.50 5.11
N SER A 249 13.82 0.68 4.15
CA SER A 249 12.90 -0.23 3.44
C SER A 249 12.26 -1.28 4.35
N ASP A 250 12.94 -1.67 5.43
CA ASP A 250 12.44 -2.58 6.47
C ASP A 250 11.36 -1.94 7.38
N ARG A 251 11.12 -0.63 7.24
CA ARG A 251 10.03 0.10 7.91
C ARG A 251 8.88 0.48 6.98
N ILE A 252 8.91 0.03 5.72
CA ILE A 252 7.83 0.21 4.73
C ILE A 252 7.07 -1.12 4.57
N PHE A 253 5.91 -1.21 5.19
CA PHE A 253 5.02 -2.35 5.09
C PHE A 253 4.00 -2.16 3.97
N SER A 254 4.21 -2.89 2.87
CA SER A 254 3.31 -2.90 1.72
C SER A 254 2.38 -4.11 1.75
N GLN A 255 1.07 -3.87 1.88
CA GLN A 255 0.05 -4.91 1.80
C GLN A 255 0.00 -5.56 0.41
N THR A 256 0.23 -4.79 -0.67
CA THR A 256 0.22 -5.36 -2.03
C THR A 256 1.39 -6.32 -2.27
N VAL A 257 2.55 -6.09 -1.64
CA VAL A 257 3.72 -6.97 -1.76
C VAL A 257 3.61 -8.19 -0.83
N SER A 258 3.21 -7.97 0.41
CA SER A 258 3.21 -9.04 1.43
C SER A 258 1.90 -9.82 1.51
N GLY A 259 0.80 -9.29 0.99
CA GLY A 259 -0.56 -9.76 1.25
C GLY A 259 -1.05 -9.51 2.68
N ARG A 260 -0.19 -9.00 3.57
CA ARG A 260 -0.48 -8.81 4.99
C ARG A 260 -1.37 -7.59 5.19
N PRO A 261 -2.53 -7.72 5.85
CA PRO A 261 -3.41 -6.59 6.13
C PRO A 261 -2.74 -5.62 7.10
N LYS A 262 -3.09 -4.32 6.97
CA LYS A 262 -2.56 -3.26 7.85
C LYS A 262 -2.71 -3.58 9.33
N SER A 263 -3.83 -4.17 9.73
CA SER A 263 -4.11 -4.54 11.12
C SER A 263 -3.08 -5.50 11.71
N GLU A 264 -2.64 -6.51 10.97
CA GLU A 264 -1.60 -7.42 11.45
C GLU A 264 -0.24 -6.73 11.60
N VAL A 265 0.06 -5.77 10.71
CA VAL A 265 1.28 -4.94 10.83
C VAL A 265 1.20 -4.09 12.09
N LEU A 266 0.07 -3.43 12.34
CA LEU A 266 -0.16 -2.62 13.54
C LEU A 266 -0.09 -3.46 14.83
N ALA A 267 -0.61 -4.69 14.84
CA ALA A 267 -0.47 -5.61 15.97
C ALA A 267 1.01 -5.96 16.24
N MET A 268 1.75 -6.31 15.19
CA MET A 268 3.19 -6.59 15.32
C MET A 268 3.97 -5.38 15.82
N LEU A 269 3.68 -4.17 15.33
CA LEU A 269 4.33 -2.95 15.80
C LEU A 269 4.00 -2.65 17.27
N MET A 270 2.76 -2.89 17.69
CA MET A 270 2.36 -2.79 19.10
C MET A 270 3.14 -3.76 20.00
N GLU A 271 3.33 -5.00 19.56
CA GLU A 271 4.15 -5.98 20.30
C GLU A 271 5.63 -5.60 20.36
N GLN A 272 6.16 -5.00 19.28
CA GLN A 272 7.55 -4.54 19.22
C GLN A 272 7.82 -3.32 20.11
N HIS A 273 6.81 -2.49 20.36
CA HIS A 273 6.92 -1.24 21.11
C HIS A 273 5.90 -1.15 22.25
N PRO A 274 5.96 -2.05 23.26
CA PRO A 274 4.89 -2.22 24.25
C PRO A 274 4.68 -1.02 25.19
N ASN A 275 5.66 -0.12 25.27
CA ASN A 275 5.62 1.06 26.14
C ASN A 275 5.41 2.38 25.37
N ALA A 276 5.36 2.33 24.04
CA ALA A 276 5.25 3.53 23.22
C ALA A 276 3.79 3.96 23.07
N GLU A 277 3.57 5.27 22.93
CA GLU A 277 2.30 5.77 22.44
C GLU A 277 2.15 5.42 20.96
N LEU A 278 1.06 4.75 20.60
CA LEU A 278 0.83 4.27 19.23
C LEU A 278 -0.13 5.20 18.49
N ARG A 279 0.29 5.75 17.35
CA ARG A 279 -0.49 6.69 16.53
C ARG A 279 -0.57 6.21 15.09
N PHE A 280 -1.77 5.93 14.60
CA PHE A 280 -2.01 5.52 13.21
C PHE A 280 -2.75 6.62 12.44
N PHE A 281 -2.16 7.05 11.33
CA PHE A 281 -2.68 8.12 10.47
C PHE A 281 -3.03 7.55 9.10
N GLU A 282 -4.23 7.85 8.64
CA GLU A 282 -4.83 7.23 7.47
C GLU A 282 -5.76 8.22 6.76
N ASP A 283 -5.93 8.07 5.45
CA ASP A 283 -6.88 8.87 4.68
C ASP A 283 -8.20 8.14 4.38
N LYS A 284 -8.21 6.81 4.55
CA LYS A 284 -9.39 5.94 4.39
C LYS A 284 -10.14 5.69 5.69
N MET A 285 -11.35 6.25 5.78
CA MET A 285 -12.24 6.02 6.91
C MET A 285 -12.56 4.54 7.11
N GLY A 286 -12.84 3.79 6.04
CA GLY A 286 -13.14 2.36 6.13
C GLY A 286 -12.00 1.52 6.71
N THR A 287 -10.74 1.92 6.53
CA THR A 287 -9.58 1.25 7.17
C THR A 287 -9.59 1.50 8.68
N LEU A 288 -9.81 2.74 9.09
CA LEU A 288 -9.87 3.12 10.50
C LEU A 288 -11.06 2.48 11.21
N GLU A 289 -12.23 2.43 10.58
CA GLU A 289 -13.43 1.76 11.10
C GLU A 289 -13.18 0.27 11.35
N LYS A 290 -12.53 -0.43 10.40
CA LYS A 290 -12.13 -1.82 10.57
C LYS A 290 -11.22 -1.99 11.79
N ILE A 291 -10.21 -1.14 11.94
CA ILE A 291 -9.26 -1.20 13.07
C ILE A 291 -9.93 -0.87 14.41
N ALA A 292 -10.79 0.14 14.44
CA ALA A 292 -11.54 0.54 15.63
C ALA A 292 -12.44 -0.58 16.18
N GLN A 293 -12.91 -1.50 15.32
CA GLN A 293 -13.78 -2.62 15.70
C GLN A 293 -13.00 -3.89 16.11
N MET A 294 -11.67 -3.93 15.91
CA MET A 294 -10.86 -5.10 16.22
C MET A 294 -10.48 -5.14 17.71
N GLU A 295 -10.75 -6.27 18.35
CA GLU A 295 -10.34 -6.52 19.73
C GLU A 295 -8.81 -6.42 19.87
N GLY A 296 -8.35 -5.77 20.95
CA GLY A 296 -6.92 -5.58 21.22
C GLY A 296 -6.26 -4.40 20.48
N MET A 297 -6.99 -3.67 19.63
CA MET A 297 -6.47 -2.50 18.91
C MET A 297 -6.71 -1.17 19.66
N ASP A 298 -7.32 -1.20 20.84
CA ASP A 298 -7.56 -0.02 21.70
C ASP A 298 -6.32 0.85 21.98
N PRO A 299 -5.09 0.30 22.12
CA PRO A 299 -3.89 1.11 22.31
C PRO A 299 -3.56 2.07 21.15
N TRP A 300 -4.01 1.78 19.91
CA TRP A 300 -3.74 2.63 18.76
C TRP A 300 -4.62 3.88 18.77
N LYS A 301 -4.05 5.08 18.84
CA LYS A 301 -4.77 6.31 18.55
C LYS A 301 -4.98 6.43 17.04
N LEU A 302 -6.23 6.56 16.62
CA LEU A 302 -6.64 6.50 15.21
C LEU A 302 -6.97 7.90 14.69
N PHE A 303 -6.31 8.30 13.61
CA PHE A 303 -6.45 9.64 13.04
C PHE A 303 -6.84 9.56 11.56
N LEU A 304 -8.00 10.12 11.21
CA LEU A 304 -8.38 10.40 9.84
C LEU A 304 -7.86 11.79 9.46
N VAL A 305 -7.08 11.90 8.38
CA VAL A 305 -6.60 13.19 7.88
C VAL A 305 -7.64 13.85 6.96
N ASP A 306 -7.89 15.14 7.08
CA ASP A 306 -8.96 15.82 6.30
C ASP A 306 -8.55 16.25 4.88
N TRP A 307 -7.26 16.17 4.54
CA TRP A 307 -6.69 16.61 3.26
C TRP A 307 -6.52 15.48 2.22
N GLY A 308 -6.76 14.24 2.63
CA GLY A 308 -6.58 13.05 1.80
C GLY A 308 -7.79 12.70 0.93
N TYR A 309 -7.88 11.44 0.47
CA TYR A 309 -8.92 10.99 -0.45
C TYR A 309 -10.18 10.52 0.27
N ASN A 310 -10.69 11.33 1.19
CA ASN A 310 -11.98 11.11 1.86
C ASN A 310 -13.04 12.12 1.42
N THR A 311 -14.28 11.65 1.49
CA THR A 311 -15.50 12.41 1.24
C THR A 311 -15.96 13.17 2.48
N GLU A 312 -16.86 14.14 2.30
CA GLU A 312 -17.47 14.82 3.47
C GLU A 312 -18.26 13.83 4.34
N GLU A 313 -18.93 12.84 3.73
CA GLU A 313 -19.65 11.80 4.47
C GLU A 313 -18.72 11.00 5.38
N GLU A 314 -17.54 10.63 4.89
CA GLU A 314 -16.52 9.95 5.69
C GLU A 314 -15.97 10.83 6.83
N ARG A 315 -15.78 12.14 6.58
CA ARG A 315 -15.40 13.08 7.63
C ARG A 315 -16.47 13.23 8.69
N GLU A 316 -17.75 13.27 8.32
CA GLU A 316 -18.85 13.29 9.29
C GLU A 316 -18.90 12.01 10.12
N ARG A 317 -18.65 10.83 9.52
CA ARG A 317 -18.53 9.58 10.28
C ARG A 317 -17.37 9.64 11.29
N ALA A 318 -16.24 10.25 10.93
CA ALA A 318 -15.13 10.46 11.85
C ALA A 318 -15.50 11.43 12.98
N ARG A 319 -16.17 12.55 12.70
CA ARG A 319 -16.63 13.49 13.74
C ARG A 319 -17.64 12.86 14.71
N ALA A 320 -18.43 11.91 14.23
CA ALA A 320 -19.37 11.15 15.05
C ALA A 320 -18.75 9.95 15.79
N SER A 321 -17.46 9.67 15.58
CA SER A 321 -16.76 8.53 16.19
C SER A 321 -16.10 8.93 17.51
N ASP A 322 -16.31 8.14 18.56
CA ASP A 322 -15.54 8.28 19.81
C ASP A 322 -14.12 7.70 19.70
N ARG A 323 -13.84 6.93 18.65
CA ARG A 323 -12.61 6.14 18.50
C ARG A 323 -11.61 6.71 17.49
N ILE A 324 -12.11 7.48 16.52
CA ILE A 324 -11.35 8.02 15.39
C ILE A 324 -11.40 9.55 15.45
N ALA A 325 -10.24 10.19 15.48
CA ALA A 325 -10.14 11.65 15.46
C ALA A 325 -9.93 12.15 14.03
N LEU A 326 -10.81 13.04 13.55
CA LEU A 326 -10.57 13.82 12.33
C LEU A 326 -9.58 14.94 12.64
N ILE A 327 -8.50 15.03 11.86
CA ILE A 327 -7.46 16.04 12.05
C ILE A 327 -7.09 16.78 10.76
N GLY A 328 -6.80 18.07 10.91
CA GLY A 328 -6.19 18.90 9.88
C GLY A 328 -4.66 18.96 9.97
N PRO A 329 -3.97 19.61 9.01
CA PRO A 329 -2.51 19.63 8.94
C PRO A 329 -1.81 20.21 10.18
N ASP A 330 -2.40 21.22 10.82
CA ASP A 330 -1.82 21.83 12.04
C ASP A 330 -1.85 20.87 13.24
N GLN A 331 -2.96 20.15 13.40
CA GLN A 331 -3.09 19.13 14.44
C GLN A 331 -2.17 17.95 14.17
N TYR A 332 -2.01 17.55 12.91
CA TYR A 332 -1.03 16.55 12.51
C TYR A 332 0.39 16.98 12.88
N ALA A 333 0.78 18.22 12.56
CA ALA A 333 2.09 18.74 12.91
C ALA A 333 2.34 18.73 14.43
N ALA A 334 1.33 19.08 15.23
CA ALA A 334 1.40 18.99 16.69
C ALA A 334 1.53 17.53 17.18
N LEU A 335 0.86 16.58 16.52
CA LEU A 335 0.96 15.14 16.83
C LEU A 335 2.25 14.49 16.30
N MET A 336 3.01 15.19 15.47
CA MET A 336 4.35 14.81 15.01
C MET A 336 5.45 15.43 15.86
N ALA A 337 5.11 16.37 16.76
CA ALA A 337 6.06 16.95 17.68
C ALA A 337 6.58 15.87 18.68
N PRO A 338 7.88 15.94 19.05
CA PRO A 338 8.53 15.04 20.00
C PRO A 338 7.89 14.93 21.38
#